data_AF-A0A8H4JFY4-F1
#
_entry.id   AF-A0A8H4JFY4-F1
#
_cell.length_a   1.000
_cell.length_b   1.000
_cell.length_c   1.000
_cell.angle_alpha   90.00
_cell.angle_beta   90.00
_cell.angle_gamma   90.00
#
_symmetry.space_group_name_H-M   'P 1'
#
loop_
_entity.id
_entity.type
_entity.pdbx_description
1 polymer ?
#
loop_
_entity_poly.entity_id
_entity_poly.type
_entity_poly.pdbx_seq_one_letter_code
_entity_poly.pdbx_strand_id
1 'polypeptide(L)'
;MSSFCYDPLNSAADEIRILTIWPGAFDDPIKIKISHSPLIPPPQKDSTVRSVHEIRQTLPENEAWNVYDTIDDRVLFVNDDTRETSWNHPNSAISRNSYDREAVPNPTAQPLYEALSYTWGDPSSTTTVEVVEIPGQMQIQCQNSLKIGHNLEEALRYLRYPTVPDHVDRRIMYQPRGYTGT
;
A
#
# COMPACT_ATOMS: atom_id res chain seq x y z
N MET A 1 22.88 -15.22 -25.77
CA MET A 1 21.75 -14.28 -25.78
C MET A 1 21.97 -13.33 -24.62
N SER A 2 22.08 -12.04 -24.91
CA SER A 2 22.46 -11.00 -23.95
C SER A 2 21.31 -10.75 -22.98
N SER A 3 21.58 -10.57 -21.70
CA SER A 3 20.56 -10.37 -20.68
C SER A 3 20.35 -8.90 -20.37
N PHE A 4 19.21 -8.57 -19.77
CA PHE A 4 19.02 -7.32 -19.04
C PHE A 4 20.14 -7.14 -18.00
N CYS A 5 20.65 -5.91 -17.87
CA CYS A 5 21.67 -5.56 -16.88
C CYS A 5 21.02 -4.76 -15.75
N TYR A 6 21.33 -5.13 -14.52
CA TYR A 6 20.85 -4.40 -13.36
C TYR A 6 21.78 -3.25 -13.02
N ASP A 7 21.24 -2.03 -12.95
CA ASP A 7 21.95 -0.90 -12.35
C ASP A 7 22.02 -1.09 -10.83
N PRO A 8 23.17 -0.86 -10.17
CA PRO A 8 23.28 -0.93 -8.71
C PRO A 8 22.26 -0.03 -8.01
N LEU A 9 21.71 -0.51 -6.88
CA LEU A 9 20.83 0.30 -6.03
C LEU A 9 21.64 1.27 -5.17
N ASN A 10 21.12 2.48 -4.98
CA ASN A 10 21.63 3.46 -4.06
C ASN A 10 21.14 3.18 -2.63
N SER A 11 21.98 2.48 -1.85
CA SER A 11 21.71 2.17 -0.44
C SER A 11 21.55 3.40 0.45
N ALA A 12 22.12 4.56 0.09
CA ALA A 12 21.99 5.78 0.89
C ALA A 12 20.61 6.44 0.74
N ALA A 13 19.87 6.12 -0.32
CA ALA A 13 18.54 6.64 -0.61
C ALA A 13 17.42 5.63 -0.33
N ASP A 14 17.73 4.48 0.30
CA ASP A 14 16.83 3.33 0.45
C ASP A 14 16.11 3.00 -0.87
N GLU A 15 16.88 3.00 -1.97
CA GLU A 15 16.35 2.83 -3.31
C GLU A 15 15.86 1.39 -3.53
N ILE A 16 14.64 1.26 -4.07
CA ILE A 16 14.01 -0.01 -4.44
C ILE A 16 13.70 -0.03 -5.94
N ARG A 17 13.58 -1.24 -6.49
CA ARG A 17 13.08 -1.44 -7.86
C ARG A 17 11.58 -1.68 -7.83
N ILE A 18 10.85 -0.92 -8.61
CA ILE A 18 9.43 -1.10 -8.86
C ILE A 18 9.28 -1.80 -10.21
N LEU A 19 8.61 -2.95 -10.19
CA LEU A 19 8.25 -3.70 -11.38
C LEU A 19 6.79 -3.38 -11.74
N THR A 20 6.56 -2.81 -12.92
CA THR A 20 5.21 -2.58 -13.46
C THR A 20 4.92 -3.59 -14.56
N ILE A 21 3.86 -4.39 -14.39
CA ILE A 21 3.41 -5.37 -15.38
C ILE A 21 2.48 -4.65 -16.37
N TRP A 22 2.73 -4.78 -17.67
CA TRP A 22 1.84 -4.22 -18.68
C TRP A 22 0.57 -5.10 -18.84
N PRO A 23 -0.59 -4.48 -19.12
CA PRO A 23 -1.82 -5.23 -19.38
C PRO A 23 -1.70 -6.10 -20.63
N GLY A 24 -2.48 -7.17 -20.68
CA GLY A 24 -2.53 -8.11 -21.81
C GLY A 24 -3.45 -9.29 -21.49
N ALA A 25 -3.74 -10.11 -22.50
CA ALA A 25 -4.42 -11.39 -22.31
C ALA A 25 -3.54 -12.37 -21.52
N PHE A 26 -4.13 -13.49 -21.07
CA PHE A 26 -3.44 -14.44 -20.19
C PHE A 26 -2.20 -14.99 -20.87
N ASP A 27 -2.30 -15.37 -22.14
CA ASP A 27 -1.23 -15.99 -22.94
C ASP A 27 -0.29 -14.99 -23.62
N ASP A 28 -0.61 -13.68 -23.61
CA ASP A 28 0.24 -12.68 -24.25
C ASP A 28 1.65 -12.66 -23.65
N PRO A 29 2.70 -12.36 -24.43
CA PRO A 29 4.05 -12.22 -23.90
C PRO A 29 4.11 -11.23 -22.73
N ILE A 30 4.84 -11.56 -21.65
CA ILE A 30 4.97 -10.69 -20.49
C ILE A 30 5.89 -9.51 -20.80
N LYS A 31 5.33 -8.32 -20.60
CA LYS A 31 6.00 -7.03 -20.75
C LYS A 31 6.06 -6.35 -19.39
N ILE A 32 7.26 -5.97 -18.98
CA ILE A 32 7.51 -5.30 -17.71
C ILE A 32 8.25 -3.98 -17.92
N LYS A 33 8.05 -3.07 -16.98
CA LYS A 33 8.88 -1.87 -16.79
C LYS A 33 9.56 -1.98 -15.44
N ILE A 34 10.85 -1.68 -15.39
CA ILE A 34 11.62 -1.61 -14.15
C ILE A 34 11.99 -0.15 -13.94
N SER A 35 11.57 0.43 -12.82
CA SER A 35 11.94 1.78 -12.41
C SER A 35 12.51 1.76 -11.01
N HIS A 36 13.33 2.75 -10.68
CA HIS A 36 13.85 2.91 -9.33
C HIS A 36 13.09 4.00 -8.58
N SER A 37 12.90 3.82 -7.27
CA SER A 37 12.25 4.78 -6.39
C SER A 37 12.82 4.67 -4.98
N PRO A 38 12.98 5.78 -4.23
CA PRO A 38 13.27 5.71 -2.81
C PRO A 38 12.07 5.12 -2.05
N LEU A 39 12.34 4.30 -1.02
CA LEU A 39 11.34 3.83 -0.08
C LEU A 39 11.23 4.84 1.08
N ILE A 40 10.38 5.84 0.92
CA ILE A 40 10.18 6.90 1.93
C ILE A 40 9.10 6.42 2.92
N PRO A 41 9.43 6.17 4.21
CA PRO A 41 8.42 5.88 5.21
C PRO A 41 7.48 7.07 5.37
N PRO A 42 6.17 6.84 5.58
CA PRO A 42 5.28 7.93 5.92
C PRO A 42 5.81 8.65 7.17
N PRO A 43 5.73 9.99 7.23
CA PRO A 43 6.21 10.73 8.39
C PRO A 43 5.53 10.19 9.64
N GLN A 44 6.32 9.73 10.62
CA GLN A 44 5.82 9.42 11.95
C GLN A 44 5.20 10.71 12.49
N LYS A 45 3.88 10.71 12.69
CA LYS A 45 3.23 11.85 13.32
C LYS A 45 3.54 11.79 14.81
N ASP A 46 4.38 12.72 15.27
CA ASP A 46 4.34 13.15 16.65
C ASP A 46 2.89 13.58 16.93
N SER A 47 2.26 12.94 17.89
CA SER A 47 0.87 13.19 18.27
C SER A 47 0.72 14.62 18.79
N THR A 48 0.39 15.54 17.88
CA THR A 48 0.01 16.95 18.14
C THR A 48 -1.41 17.07 18.69
N VAL A 49 -1.99 15.95 19.15
CA VAL A 49 -3.32 15.90 19.74
C VAL A 49 -3.25 16.59 21.09
N ARG A 50 -4.01 17.67 21.24
CA ARG A 50 -4.13 18.38 22.51
C ARG A 50 -4.73 17.47 23.57
N SER A 51 -4.26 17.59 24.80
CA SER A 51 -4.88 16.94 25.95
C SER A 51 -6.29 17.49 26.19
N VAL A 52 -7.17 16.71 26.82
CA VAL A 52 -8.53 17.19 27.19
C VAL A 52 -8.51 18.41 28.08
N HIS A 53 -7.48 18.57 28.91
CA HIS A 53 -7.30 19.78 29.69
C HIS A 53 -7.10 21.02 28.81
N GLU A 54 -6.25 20.94 27.78
CA GLU A 54 -6.02 22.03 26.83
C GLU A 54 -7.27 22.34 26.01
N ILE A 55 -8.04 21.31 25.61
CA ILE A 55 -9.29 21.49 24.86
C ILE A 55 -10.37 22.14 25.73
N ARG A 56 -10.42 21.82 27.03
CA ARG A 56 -11.34 22.46 27.96
C ARG A 56 -11.11 23.98 28.03
N GLN A 57 -9.86 24.42 27.90
CA GLN A 57 -9.52 25.85 27.90
C GLN A 57 -9.93 26.57 26.60
N THR A 58 -10.31 25.84 25.55
CA THR A 58 -10.72 26.43 24.27
C THR A 58 -12.24 26.49 24.09
N LEU A 59 -13.01 26.09 25.11
CA LEU A 59 -14.46 26.14 25.10
C LEU A 59 -14.96 27.59 25.24
N PRO A 60 -16.11 27.94 24.62
CA PRO A 60 -16.71 29.27 24.81
C PRO A 60 -17.14 29.45 26.26
N GLU A 61 -16.67 30.49 26.95
CA GLU A 61 -17.03 30.78 28.35
C GLU A 61 -18.52 31.13 28.52
N ASN A 62 -19.16 31.58 27.45
CA ASN A 62 -20.54 32.05 27.42
C ASN A 62 -21.57 30.95 27.13
N GLU A 63 -21.13 29.73 26.79
CA GLU A 63 -22.00 28.61 26.48
C GLU A 63 -21.61 27.45 27.42
N ALA A 64 -22.59 26.80 28.06
CA ALA A 64 -22.36 25.78 29.10
C ALA A 64 -21.82 24.44 28.53
N TRP A 65 -20.85 24.49 27.63
CA TRP A 65 -20.16 23.33 27.08
C TRP A 65 -19.10 22.81 28.05
N ASN A 66 -19.07 21.50 28.16
CA ASN A 66 -18.06 20.71 28.85
C ASN A 66 -17.45 19.69 27.90
N VAL A 67 -16.30 19.17 28.31
CA VAL A 67 -15.52 18.19 27.55
C VAL A 67 -15.12 17.01 28.43
N TYR A 68 -15.26 15.81 27.87
CA TYR A 68 -14.99 14.54 28.55
C TYR A 68 -14.19 13.59 27.66
N ASP A 69 -13.27 12.86 28.29
CA ASP A 69 -12.64 11.68 27.70
C ASP A 69 -13.63 10.51 27.69
N THR A 70 -13.62 9.75 26.60
CA THR A 70 -14.35 8.48 26.47
C THR A 70 -13.37 7.31 26.55
N ILE A 71 -13.89 6.10 26.77
CA ILE A 71 -13.09 4.87 26.86
C ILE A 71 -12.31 4.55 25.58
N ASP A 72 -12.74 5.10 24.44
CA ASP A 72 -12.11 4.92 23.14
C ASP A 72 -11.04 5.99 22.86
N ASP A 73 -10.56 6.70 23.89
CA ASP A 73 -9.62 7.84 23.78
C ASP A 73 -10.13 8.98 22.87
N ARG A 74 -11.46 9.12 22.75
CA ARG A 74 -12.12 10.21 22.01
C ARG A 74 -12.70 11.25 22.94
N VAL A 75 -12.88 12.44 22.40
CA VAL A 75 -13.37 13.61 23.13
C VAL A 75 -14.86 13.83 22.83
N LEU A 76 -15.69 13.87 23.86
CA LEU A 76 -17.12 14.19 23.77
C LEU A 76 -17.41 15.57 24.35
N PHE A 77 -18.09 16.42 23.58
CA PHE A 77 -18.58 17.71 24.02
C PHE A 77 -20.04 17.57 24.47
N VAL A 78 -20.36 18.13 25.63
CA VAL A 78 -21.70 18.08 26.23
C VAL A 78 -22.08 19.49 26.64
N ASN A 79 -23.26 19.95 26.23
CA ASN A 79 -23.81 21.22 26.69
C ASN A 79 -24.75 20.96 27.87
N ASP A 80 -24.44 21.48 29.05
CA ASP A 80 -25.18 21.18 30.28
C ASP A 80 -26.59 21.81 30.31
N ASP A 81 -26.76 22.96 29.65
CA ASP A 81 -28.03 23.70 29.62
C ASP A 81 -29.04 23.03 28.69
N THR A 82 -28.59 22.66 27.48
CA THR A 82 -29.44 22.07 26.44
C THR A 82 -29.47 20.55 26.47
N ARG A 83 -28.55 19.92 27.22
CA ARG A 83 -28.29 18.46 27.22
C ARG A 83 -27.82 17.92 25.86
N GLU A 84 -27.39 18.78 24.94
CA GLU A 84 -26.87 18.38 23.64
C GLU A 84 -25.48 17.72 23.77
N THR A 85 -25.20 16.74 22.91
CA THR A 85 -23.90 16.09 22.84
C THR A 85 -23.37 16.13 21.41
N SER A 86 -22.06 16.30 21.27
CA SER A 86 -21.41 16.48 19.96
C SER A 86 -19.98 15.93 19.97
N TRP A 87 -19.58 15.35 18.85
CA TRP A 87 -18.18 15.01 18.55
C TRP A 87 -17.41 16.18 17.89
N ASN A 88 -18.12 17.25 17.53
CA ASN A 88 -17.54 18.49 17.02
C ASN A 88 -17.39 19.50 18.15
N HIS A 89 -16.27 20.22 18.13
CA HIS A 89 -16.02 21.33 19.02
C HIS A 89 -17.07 22.44 18.77
N PRO A 90 -17.65 23.04 19.81
CA PRO A 90 -18.68 24.08 19.67
C PRO A 90 -18.16 25.33 18.94
N ASN A 91 -16.88 25.67 19.12
CA ASN A 91 -16.18 26.63 18.28
C ASN A 91 -15.70 25.99 16.97
N SER A 92 -16.31 26.36 15.84
CA SER A 92 -15.98 25.85 14.49
C SER A 92 -14.58 26.25 13.99
N ALA A 93 -13.92 27.23 14.61
CA ALA A 93 -12.54 27.58 14.28
C ALA A 93 -11.52 26.52 14.73
N ILE A 94 -11.91 25.64 15.65
CA ILE A 94 -11.05 24.57 16.17
C ILE A 94 -11.26 23.32 15.35
N SER A 95 -10.22 22.94 14.60
CA SER A 95 -10.26 21.75 13.77
C SER A 95 -10.35 20.47 14.61
N ARG A 96 -11.22 19.55 14.16
CA ARG A 96 -11.39 18.22 14.76
C ARG A 96 -10.07 17.44 14.86
N ASN A 97 -9.17 17.62 13.90
CA ASN A 97 -7.85 16.97 13.87
C ASN A 97 -6.93 17.38 15.03
N SER A 98 -7.25 18.46 15.75
CA SER A 98 -6.43 18.94 16.87
C SER A 98 -6.73 18.25 18.21
N TYR A 99 -7.83 17.50 18.28
CA TYR A 99 -8.29 16.85 19.51
C TYR A 99 -8.86 15.45 19.33
N ASP A 100 -9.31 15.08 18.13
CA ASP A 100 -9.84 13.75 17.82
C ASP A 100 -8.77 12.94 17.06
N ARG A 101 -8.26 11.91 17.72
CA ARG A 101 -7.27 10.97 17.16
C ARG A 101 -7.80 10.23 15.94
N GLU A 102 -9.10 9.95 15.89
CA GLU A 102 -9.73 9.23 14.78
C GLU A 102 -10.09 10.14 13.60
N ALA A 103 -10.24 11.45 13.83
CA ALA A 103 -10.55 12.40 12.76
C ALA A 103 -9.37 12.68 11.83
N VAL A 104 -8.14 12.43 12.32
CA VAL A 104 -6.95 12.47 11.48
C VAL A 104 -7.07 11.33 10.47
N PRO A 105 -7.07 11.59 9.15
CA PRO A 105 -7.00 10.52 8.15
C PRO A 105 -5.83 9.64 8.51
N ASN A 106 -6.11 8.36 8.79
CA ASN A 106 -5.15 7.43 9.33
C ASN A 106 -3.93 7.41 8.39
N PRO A 107 -2.75 7.93 8.78
CA PRO A 107 -1.55 7.83 7.96
C PRO A 107 -1.09 6.37 7.86
N THR A 108 -1.64 5.50 8.74
CA THR A 108 -1.59 4.05 8.62
C THR A 108 -2.58 3.48 7.60
N ALA A 109 -3.04 4.29 6.64
CA ALA A 109 -3.19 3.79 5.28
C ALA A 109 -1.80 3.28 4.81
N GLN A 110 -1.36 2.20 5.45
CA GLN A 110 -0.33 1.34 4.98
C GLN A 110 -0.78 1.03 3.57
N PRO A 111 0.07 1.29 2.57
CA PRO A 111 -0.25 0.80 1.25
C PRO A 111 -0.61 -0.69 1.40
N LEU A 112 -1.80 -1.05 0.95
CA LEU A 112 -2.31 -2.43 0.91
C LEU A 112 -1.48 -3.19 -0.12
N TYR A 113 -0.20 -3.41 0.20
CA TYR A 113 0.66 -4.27 -0.57
C TYR A 113 0.41 -5.69 -0.08
N GLU A 114 -0.06 -6.53 -0.99
CA GLU A 114 -0.05 -7.97 -0.78
C GLU A 114 1.31 -8.54 -1.18
N ALA A 115 1.80 -9.50 -0.40
CA ALA A 115 3.02 -10.22 -0.76
C ALA A 115 2.68 -11.28 -1.82
N LEU A 116 3.41 -11.30 -2.93
CA LEU A 116 3.31 -12.40 -3.89
C LEU A 116 3.99 -13.65 -3.32
N SER A 117 3.21 -14.69 -3.02
CA SER A 117 3.73 -16.01 -2.65
C SER A 117 3.69 -16.93 -3.88
N TYR A 118 4.85 -17.42 -4.31
CA TYR A 118 4.98 -18.42 -5.37
C TYR A 118 6.03 -19.46 -4.98
N THR A 119 5.89 -20.67 -5.53
CA THR A 119 6.90 -21.72 -5.31
C THR A 119 8.09 -21.50 -6.22
N TRP A 120 9.29 -21.63 -5.67
CA TRP A 120 10.51 -21.69 -6.48
C TRP A 120 10.44 -22.96 -7.33
N GLY A 121 10.46 -22.80 -8.65
CA GLY A 121 10.49 -23.90 -9.61
C GLY A 121 11.92 -24.38 -9.90
N ASP A 122 12.07 -25.31 -10.84
CA ASP A 122 13.38 -25.70 -11.36
C ASP A 122 14.10 -24.45 -11.93
N PRO A 123 15.30 -24.08 -11.43
CA PRO A 123 16.04 -22.92 -11.92
C PRO A 123 16.47 -23.05 -13.39
N SER A 124 16.44 -24.25 -13.95
CA SER A 124 16.71 -24.52 -15.37
C SER A 124 15.50 -24.19 -16.25
N SER A 125 14.30 -24.19 -15.68
CA SER A 125 13.05 -23.87 -16.36
C SER A 125 12.81 -22.36 -16.33
N THR A 126 13.37 -21.68 -17.34
CA THR A 126 13.30 -20.21 -17.45
C THR A 126 12.53 -19.78 -18.70
N THR A 127 11.76 -18.69 -18.55
CA THR A 127 11.06 -18.00 -19.62
C THR A 127 11.58 -16.57 -19.73
N THR A 128 11.64 -16.05 -20.95
CA THR A 128 12.10 -14.69 -21.22
C THR A 128 10.92 -13.72 -21.23
N VAL A 129 11.04 -12.62 -20.48
CA VAL A 129 10.09 -11.51 -20.49
C VAL A 129 10.72 -10.26 -21.11
N GLU A 130 9.90 -9.42 -21.72
CA GLU A 130 10.33 -8.20 -22.40
C GLU A 130 10.35 -7.01 -21.42
N VAL A 131 11.47 -6.27 -21.40
CA VAL A 131 11.63 -5.04 -20.60
C VAL A 131 11.41 -3.83 -21.52
N VAL A 132 10.25 -3.20 -21.42
CA VAL A 132 9.78 -2.24 -22.43
C VAL A 132 10.36 -0.83 -22.22
N GLU A 133 10.67 -0.44 -20.98
CA GLU A 133 11.14 0.91 -20.67
C GLU A 133 12.16 0.90 -19.54
N ILE A 134 13.30 1.57 -19.75
CA ILE A 134 14.38 1.78 -18.78
C ILE A 134 14.55 3.30 -18.65
N PRO A 135 14.17 3.93 -17.52
CA PRO A 135 14.37 5.36 -17.38
C PRO A 135 15.85 5.67 -17.17
N GLY A 136 16.45 6.45 -18.07
CA GLY A 136 17.55 7.34 -17.71
C GLY A 136 19.00 7.00 -18.09
N GLN A 137 19.36 5.91 -18.79
CA GLN A 137 20.74 5.80 -19.33
C GLN A 137 20.97 4.75 -20.42
N MET A 138 22.16 4.85 -21.03
CA MET A 138 22.53 4.46 -22.39
C MET A 138 22.43 2.96 -22.70
N GLN A 139 21.67 2.68 -23.75
CA GLN A 139 21.33 1.38 -24.34
C GLN A 139 22.50 0.69 -25.09
N ILE A 140 23.76 0.89 -24.70
CA ILE A 140 24.88 0.48 -25.57
C ILE A 140 25.20 -1.02 -25.47
N GLN A 141 24.80 -1.72 -24.38
CA GLN A 141 25.20 -3.14 -24.19
C GLN A 141 24.12 -4.11 -23.67
N CYS A 142 22.97 -3.62 -23.22
CA CYS A 142 21.97 -4.46 -22.55
C CYS A 142 20.74 -4.67 -23.44
N GLN A 143 20.26 -5.91 -23.53
CA GLN A 143 19.04 -6.26 -24.26
C GLN A 143 17.81 -6.10 -23.35
N ASN A 144 16.68 -5.76 -23.95
CA ASN A 144 15.38 -5.59 -23.31
C ASN A 144 14.73 -6.93 -22.92
N SER A 145 15.52 -7.91 -22.45
CA SER A 145 15.03 -9.26 -22.16
C SER A 145 15.58 -9.78 -20.83
N LEU A 146 14.67 -10.20 -19.95
CA LEU A 146 14.99 -10.75 -18.64
C LEU A 146 14.53 -12.21 -18.58
N LYS A 147 15.41 -13.11 -18.11
CA LYS A 147 15.02 -14.50 -17.83
C LYS A 147 14.48 -14.61 -16.42
N ILE A 148 13.30 -15.18 -16.27
CA ILE A 148 12.66 -15.48 -14.99
C ILE A 148 12.30 -16.95 -14.93
N GLY A 149 12.16 -17.51 -13.72
CA GLY A 149 11.68 -18.87 -13.56
C GLY A 149 10.23 -19.02 -14.02
N HIS A 150 9.88 -20.20 -14.56
CA HIS A 150 8.54 -20.50 -15.05
C HIS A 150 7.43 -20.18 -14.04
N ASN A 151 7.62 -20.52 -12.75
CA ASN A 151 6.59 -20.28 -11.73
C ASN A 151 6.38 -18.79 -11.44
N LEU A 152 7.43 -17.97 -11.53
CA LEU A 152 7.28 -16.52 -11.42
C LEU A 152 6.55 -15.98 -12.65
N GLU A 153 6.87 -16.50 -13.83
CA GLU A 153 6.19 -16.14 -15.07
C GLU A 153 4.68 -16.41 -14.99
N GLU A 154 4.31 -17.61 -14.56
CA GLU A 154 2.91 -18.00 -14.36
C GLU A 154 2.21 -17.10 -13.34
N ALA A 155 2.85 -16.82 -12.21
CA ALA A 155 2.31 -15.92 -11.19
C ALA A 155 2.07 -14.50 -11.74
N LEU A 156 3.00 -13.96 -12.54
CA LEU A 156 2.85 -12.65 -13.19
C LEU A 156 1.67 -12.62 -14.18
N ARG A 157 1.33 -13.74 -14.84
CA ARG A 157 0.15 -13.80 -15.73
C ARG A 157 -1.14 -13.60 -14.95
N TYR A 158 -1.26 -14.21 -13.76
CA TYR A 158 -2.44 -14.01 -12.91
C TYR A 158 -2.52 -12.59 -12.34
N LEU A 159 -1.38 -11.96 -12.05
CA LEU A 159 -1.31 -10.57 -11.56
C LEU A 159 -1.72 -9.51 -12.61
N ARG A 160 -1.84 -9.86 -13.90
CA ARG A 160 -2.39 -8.94 -14.91
C ARG A 160 -3.85 -8.59 -14.70
N TYR A 161 -4.56 -9.45 -13.99
CA TYR A 161 -5.99 -9.30 -13.78
C TYR A 161 -6.23 -8.62 -12.43
N PRO A 162 -7.13 -7.63 -12.37
CA PRO A 162 -7.45 -6.97 -11.11
C PRO A 162 -7.96 -8.01 -10.12
N THR A 163 -7.41 -7.97 -8.90
CA THR A 163 -8.01 -8.64 -7.75
C THR A 163 -9.36 -7.97 -7.50
N VAL A 164 -10.45 -8.70 -7.71
CA VAL A 164 -11.79 -8.20 -7.36
C VAL A 164 -11.82 -8.13 -5.83
N PRO A 165 -12.11 -6.99 -5.20
CA PRO A 165 -12.19 -6.92 -3.74
C PRO A 165 -13.38 -7.72 -3.23
N ASP A 166 -13.19 -8.29 -2.04
CA ASP A 166 -14.20 -8.73 -1.07
C ASP A 166 -14.68 -10.20 -1.12
N HIS A 167 -14.29 -10.92 -0.05
CA HIS A 167 -15.04 -12.00 0.60
C HIS A 167 -15.34 -13.30 -0.17
N VAL A 168 -14.47 -13.73 -1.08
CA VAL A 168 -14.47 -15.14 -1.47
C VAL A 168 -13.06 -15.69 -1.39
N ASP A 169 -12.86 -16.56 -0.40
CA ASP A 169 -11.75 -17.50 -0.26
C ASP A 169 -11.48 -18.20 -1.59
N ARG A 170 -10.67 -17.56 -2.45
CA ARG A 170 -10.06 -18.22 -3.60
C ARG A 170 -8.87 -18.97 -3.06
N ARG A 171 -9.18 -20.08 -2.38
CA ARG A 171 -8.35 -21.28 -2.38
C ARG A 171 -7.73 -21.37 -3.76
N ILE A 172 -6.41 -21.27 -3.80
CA ILE A 172 -5.60 -21.72 -4.93
C ILE A 172 -5.97 -23.20 -5.10
N MET A 173 -6.96 -23.46 -5.94
CA MET A 173 -7.39 -24.81 -6.29
C MET A 173 -6.34 -25.34 -7.25
N TYR A 174 -5.26 -25.83 -6.66
CA TYR A 174 -4.36 -26.76 -7.31
C TYR A 174 -5.19 -28.00 -7.68
N GLN A 175 -5.66 -28.09 -8.92
CA GLN A 175 -6.12 -29.37 -9.46
C GLN A 175 -4.88 -30.13 -9.95
N PRO A 176 -4.52 -31.27 -9.34
CA PRO A 176 -3.49 -32.11 -9.92
C PRO A 176 -4.04 -32.68 -11.22
N ARG A 177 -3.34 -32.45 -12.34
CA ARG A 177 -3.59 -33.16 -13.60
C ARG A 177 -3.58 -34.66 -13.29
N GLY A 178 -4.70 -35.32 -13.61
CA GLY A 178 -4.90 -36.74 -13.38
C GLY A 178 -3.79 -37.56 -14.01
N TYR A 179 -3.22 -38.45 -13.19
CA TYR A 179 -2.54 -39.64 -13.66
C TYR A 179 -3.55 -40.49 -14.45
N THR A 180 -3.41 -40.57 -15.76
CA THR A 180 -4.00 -41.66 -16.55
C THR A 180 -2.93 -42.74 -16.67
N GLY A 181 -3.01 -43.72 -15.77
CA GLY A 181 -2.35 -45.00 -15.98
C GLY A 181 -3.20 -45.87 -16.91
N THR A 182 -2.56 -46.41 -17.94
CA THR A 182 -2.81 -47.74 -18.51
C THR A 182 -1.48 -48.23 -19.08
#